data_AF-A0A1C1YTZ9-F1
#
_entry.id   AF-A0A1C1YTZ9-F1
#
_cell.length_a   1.000
_cell.length_b   1.000
_cell.length_c   1.000
_cell.angle_alpha   90.00
_cell.angle_beta   90.00
_cell.angle_gamma   90.00
#
_symmetry.space_group_name_H-M   'P 1'
#
loop_
_entity.id
_entity.type
_entity.pdbx_description
1 polymer ?
#
loop_
_entity_poly.entity_id
_entity_poly.type
_entity_poly.pdbx_seq_one_letter_code
_entity_poly.pdbx_strand_id
1 'polypeptide(L)'
;MSDHGHHHPADLTRNQSLVMGELTNAKGPLSAYTILDRLRDAGFRAPLQVYRALDKLVEFGLVHRLESLNAFVACRHPGCDGDDKVAFMICEKCGQVREIADEALDGRLSQLAKEAGFVLKKATLELRGLCQTCAAA
;
A
#
# COMPACT_ATOMS: atom_id res chain seq x y z
N MET A 1 -27.17 -10.51 5.99
CA MET A 1 -26.91 -11.04 4.63
C MET A 1 -26.58 -9.84 3.78
N SER A 2 -25.36 -9.35 3.92
CA SER A 2 -24.88 -8.20 3.18
C SER A 2 -24.03 -8.73 2.04
N ASP A 3 -24.45 -8.39 0.84
CA ASP A 3 -23.85 -8.71 -0.44
C ASP A 3 -22.47 -8.03 -0.50
N HIS A 4 -21.40 -8.79 -0.22
CA HIS A 4 -20.03 -8.29 -0.26
C HIS A 4 -19.56 -8.36 -1.71
N GLY A 5 -19.73 -7.24 -2.43
CA GLY A 5 -19.34 -7.11 -3.82
C GLY A 5 -17.85 -7.38 -4.03
N HIS A 6 -17.55 -8.58 -4.54
CA HIS A 6 -16.23 -8.95 -5.02
C HIS A 6 -15.83 -8.00 -6.17
N HIS A 7 -14.92 -7.06 -5.93
CA HIS A 7 -14.29 -6.32 -7.03
C HIS A 7 -13.17 -7.19 -7.60
N HIS A 8 -13.54 -8.07 -8.54
CA HIS A 8 -12.56 -8.85 -9.27
C HIS A 8 -11.56 -7.92 -9.98
N PRO A 9 -10.26 -8.28 -10.09
CA PRO A 9 -9.24 -7.56 -10.86
C PRO A 9 -9.55 -7.33 -12.35
N ALA A 10 -10.75 -7.72 -12.82
CA ALA A 10 -11.14 -7.80 -14.21
C ALA A 10 -11.41 -6.43 -14.88
N ASP A 11 -11.62 -5.35 -14.12
CA ASP A 11 -12.03 -4.04 -14.68
C ASP A 11 -11.04 -2.88 -14.41
N LEU A 12 -9.74 -3.17 -14.30
CA LEU A 12 -8.76 -2.08 -14.28
C LEU A 12 -8.66 -1.41 -15.66
N THR A 13 -8.80 -0.08 -15.69
CA THR A 13 -8.48 0.72 -16.86
C THR A 13 -7.01 0.55 -17.25
N ARG A 14 -6.65 0.85 -18.51
CA ARG A 14 -5.27 0.76 -19.00
C ARG A 14 -4.25 1.42 -18.06
N ASN A 15 -4.55 2.62 -17.56
CA ASN A 15 -3.61 3.35 -16.70
C ASN A 15 -3.48 2.71 -15.31
N GLN A 16 -4.58 2.20 -14.74
CA GLN A 16 -4.54 1.47 -13.47
C GLN A 16 -3.75 0.16 -13.62
N SER A 17 -3.96 -0.60 -14.69
CA SER A 17 -3.22 -1.84 -14.95
C SER A 17 -1.71 -1.60 -15.11
N LEU A 18 -1.33 -0.53 -15.82
CA LEU A 18 0.09 -0.17 -15.99
C LEU A 18 0.74 0.21 -14.65
N VAL A 19 0.08 1.05 -13.86
CA VAL A 19 0.59 1.45 -12.54
C VAL A 19 0.66 0.26 -11.58
N MET A 20 -0.37 -0.60 -11.57
CA MET A 20 -0.38 -1.82 -10.77
C MET A 20 0.75 -2.77 -11.18
N GLY A 21 1.03 -2.88 -12.49
CA GLY A 21 2.15 -3.65 -13.01
C GLY A 21 3.51 -3.15 -12.51
N GLU A 22 3.73 -1.83 -12.50
CA GLU A 22 4.96 -1.24 -11.95
C GLU A 22 5.14 -1.55 -10.47
N LEU A 23 4.07 -1.45 -9.68
CA LEU A 23 4.12 -1.71 -8.24
C LEU A 23 4.30 -3.20 -7.93
N THR A 24 3.66 -4.10 -8.68
CA THR A 24 3.75 -5.55 -8.48
C THR A 24 5.15 -6.08 -8.81
N ASN A 25 5.82 -5.50 -9.81
CA ASN A 25 7.16 -5.91 -10.23
C ASN A 25 8.29 -5.22 -9.45
N ALA A 26 7.96 -4.21 -8.64
CA ALA A 26 8.96 -3.48 -7.87
C ALA A 26 9.48 -4.32 -6.68
N LYS A 27 10.80 -4.24 -6.44
CA LYS A 27 11.43 -4.84 -5.25
C LYS A 27 11.17 -4.06 -3.95
N GLY A 28 10.55 -2.89 -4.06
CA GLY A 28 10.33 -1.96 -2.97
C GLY A 28 9.34 -0.87 -3.37
N PRO A 29 9.03 0.05 -2.45
CA PRO A 29 8.04 1.10 -2.67
C PRO A 29 8.47 2.05 -3.78
N LEU A 30 7.52 2.49 -4.60
CA LEU A 30 7.79 3.46 -5.67
C LEU A 30 7.10 4.79 -5.37
N SER A 31 7.83 5.89 -5.56
CA SER A 31 7.20 7.21 -5.60
C SER A 31 6.34 7.37 -6.86
N ALA A 32 5.34 8.25 -6.82
CA ALA A 32 4.52 8.55 -8.00
C ALA A 32 5.37 9.06 -9.18
N TYR A 33 6.46 9.78 -8.90
CA TYR A 33 7.38 10.27 -9.94
C TYR A 33 8.22 9.14 -10.55
N THR A 34 8.68 8.20 -9.74
CA THR A 34 9.37 7.01 -10.23
C THR A 34 8.45 6.18 -11.15
N ILE A 35 7.18 6.03 -10.77
CA ILE A 35 6.18 5.36 -11.62
C ILE A 35 5.96 6.14 -12.92
N LEU A 36 5.80 7.47 -12.84
CA LEU A 36 5.65 8.32 -14.02
C LEU A 36 6.81 8.14 -14.99
N ASP A 37 8.05 8.19 -14.49
CA ASP A 37 9.24 8.10 -15.33
C ASP A 37 9.35 6.74 -16.03
N ARG A 38 8.98 5.65 -15.35
CA ARG A 38 8.95 4.30 -15.96
C ARG A 38 7.83 4.13 -16.99
N LEU A 39 6.72 4.84 -16.83
CA LEU A 39 5.55 4.74 -17.72
C LEU A 39 5.51 5.80 -18.82
N ARG A 40 6.57 6.61 -19.01
CA ARG A 40 6.64 7.62 -20.07
C ARG A 40 6.43 7.02 -21.46
N ASP A 41 7.12 5.93 -21.75
CA ASP A 41 7.02 5.23 -23.05
C ASP A 41 5.66 4.56 -23.25
N ALA A 42 4.94 4.28 -22.15
CA ALA A 42 3.57 3.79 -22.17
C ALA A 42 2.52 4.91 -22.34
N GLY A 43 2.94 6.18 -22.48
CA GLY A 43 2.08 7.33 -22.77
C GLY A 43 1.74 8.21 -21.56
N PHE A 44 2.33 7.97 -20.39
CA PHE A 44 2.17 8.88 -19.25
C PHE A 44 3.00 10.15 -19.47
N ARG A 45 2.39 11.31 -19.23
CA ARG A 45 3.03 12.62 -19.45
C ARG A 45 2.94 13.55 -18.24
N ALA A 46 1.99 13.33 -17.35
CA ALA A 46 1.78 14.19 -16.19
C ALA A 46 1.64 13.37 -14.89
N PRO A 47 2.19 13.84 -13.75
CA PRO A 47 2.04 13.19 -12.45
C PRO A 47 0.57 12.91 -12.08
N LEU A 48 -0.34 13.81 -12.46
CA LEU A 48 -1.77 13.67 -12.19
C LEU A 48 -2.38 12.37 -12.75
N GLN A 49 -1.86 11.85 -13.88
CA GLN A 49 -2.32 10.58 -14.44
C GLN A 49 -1.96 9.40 -13.54
N VAL A 50 -0.78 9.45 -12.91
CA VAL A 50 -0.32 8.44 -11.95
C VAL A 50 -1.14 8.54 -10.67
N TYR A 51 -1.30 9.74 -10.11
CA TYR A 51 -2.10 9.93 -8.89
C TYR A 51 -3.55 9.45 -9.06
N ARG A 52 -4.21 9.77 -10.17
CA ARG A 52 -5.58 9.27 -10.43
C ARG A 52 -5.68 7.75 -10.48
N ALA A 53 -4.66 7.08 -11.03
CA ALA A 53 -4.61 5.62 -11.05
C ALA A 53 -4.35 5.07 -9.64
N LEU A 54 -3.39 5.64 -8.92
CA LEU A 54 -3.07 5.26 -7.54
C LEU A 54 -4.25 5.45 -6.59
N ASP A 55 -4.96 6.58 -6.68
CA ASP A 55 -6.12 6.88 -5.84
C ASP A 55 -7.19 5.78 -5.97
N LYS A 56 -7.46 5.34 -7.21
CA LYS A 56 -8.39 4.23 -7.47
C LYS A 56 -7.86 2.88 -7.00
N LEU A 57 -6.58 2.60 -7.20
CA LEU A 57 -5.99 1.36 -6.70
C LEU A 57 -5.97 1.29 -5.16
N VAL A 58 -5.79 2.43 -4.48
CA VAL A 58 -5.91 2.55 -3.02
C VAL A 58 -7.36 2.38 -2.57
N GLU A 59 -8.31 3.00 -3.28
CA GLU A 59 -9.75 2.82 -3.03
C GLU A 59 -10.19 1.35 -3.16
N PHE A 60 -9.60 0.62 -4.10
CA PHE A 60 -9.82 -0.82 -4.29
C PHE A 60 -9.04 -1.71 -3.32
N GLY A 61 -8.22 -1.15 -2.42
CA GLY A 61 -7.37 -1.94 -1.52
C GLY A 61 -6.22 -2.68 -2.21
N LEU A 62 -5.96 -2.43 -3.50
CA LEU A 62 -4.91 -3.09 -4.27
C LEU A 62 -3.52 -2.49 -4.04
N VAL A 63 -3.46 -1.25 -3.54
CA VAL A 63 -2.23 -0.50 -3.29
C VAL A 63 -2.31 0.19 -1.93
N HIS A 64 -1.21 0.18 -1.18
CA HIS A 64 -1.06 0.97 0.04
C HIS A 64 -0.10 2.14 -0.20
N ARG A 65 -0.41 3.26 0.46
CA ARG A 65 0.50 4.41 0.55
C ARG A 65 1.32 4.32 1.83
N LEU A 66 2.62 4.46 1.69
CA LEU A 66 3.56 4.68 2.78
C LEU A 66 3.75 6.19 2.92
N GLU A 67 3.09 6.76 3.92
CA GLU A 67 3.05 8.21 4.11
C GLU A 67 4.44 8.76 4.41
N SER A 68 5.22 8.01 5.19
CA SER A 68 6.54 8.47 5.62
C SER A 68 7.58 8.51 4.48
N LEU A 69 7.33 7.79 3.37
CA LEU A 69 8.18 7.74 2.18
C LEU A 69 7.58 8.46 0.98
N ASN A 70 6.33 8.95 1.06
CA ASN A 70 5.56 9.43 -0.08
C ASN A 70 5.59 8.43 -1.27
N ALA A 71 5.43 7.16 -0.94
CA ALA A 71 5.59 6.06 -1.89
C ALA A 71 4.45 5.05 -1.76
N PHE A 72 4.38 4.15 -2.74
CA PHE A 72 3.27 3.21 -2.91
C PHE A 72 3.80 1.78 -3.04
N VAL A 73 3.03 0.82 -2.54
CA VAL A 73 3.32 -0.62 -2.63
C VAL A 73 2.05 -1.37 -3.04
N ALA A 74 2.18 -2.41 -3.86
CA ALA A 74 1.08 -3.32 -4.12
C ALA A 74 0.73 -4.10 -2.84
N CYS A 75 -0.56 -4.26 -2.55
CA CYS A 75 -1.05 -5.12 -1.48
C CYS A 75 -0.68 -6.59 -1.79
N ARG A 76 -0.21 -7.33 -0.78
CA ARG A 76 0.20 -8.74 -0.95
C ARG A 76 -0.78 -9.74 -0.36
N HIS A 77 -1.88 -9.27 0.24
CA HIS A 77 -2.87 -10.09 0.91
C HIS A 77 -4.15 -10.22 0.07
N PRO A 78 -4.53 -11.44 -0.37
CA PRO A 78 -5.81 -11.68 -1.02
C PRO A 78 -6.93 -11.45 0.01
N GLY A 79 -7.84 -10.51 -0.28
CA GLY A 79 -9.00 -10.24 0.58
C GLY A 79 -8.84 -9.09 1.58
N CYS A 80 -7.85 -8.20 1.42
CA CYS A 80 -7.79 -6.91 2.10
C CYS A 80 -8.89 -5.93 1.62
N ASP A 81 -10.14 -6.41 1.52
CA ASP A 81 -11.31 -5.58 1.26
C ASP A 81 -11.57 -4.72 2.49
N GLY A 82 -10.87 -3.59 2.58
CA GLY A 82 -11.02 -2.65 3.68
C GLY A 82 -10.34 -3.10 4.97
N ASP A 83 -9.16 -3.74 4.90
CA ASP A 83 -8.31 -3.86 6.09
C ASP A 83 -7.83 -2.46 6.48
N ASP A 84 -8.62 -1.84 7.34
CA ASP A 84 -8.43 -0.49 7.84
C ASP A 84 -7.15 -0.37 8.69
N LYS A 85 -6.47 -1.47 8.99
CA LYS A 85 -5.30 -1.53 9.88
C LYS A 85 -4.19 -2.29 9.16
N VAL A 86 -3.15 -1.55 8.79
CA VAL A 86 -1.97 -2.10 8.10
C VAL A 86 -0.69 -1.67 8.79
N ALA A 87 0.28 -2.57 8.84
CA ALA A 87 1.58 -2.30 9.43
C ALA A 87 2.71 -2.67 8.45
N PHE A 88 3.72 -1.82 8.37
CA PHE A 88 4.86 -1.98 7.48
C PHE A 88 6.16 -1.85 8.24
N MET A 89 7.12 -2.73 7.95
CA MET A 89 8.53 -2.56 8.32
C MET A 89 9.29 -2.01 7.13
N ILE A 90 10.02 -0.91 7.34
CA ILE A 90 10.78 -0.19 6.34
C ILE A 90 12.25 -0.22 6.72
N CYS A 91 13.09 -0.78 5.84
CA CYS A 91 14.53 -0.74 6.02
C CYS A 91 15.09 0.62 5.57
N GLU A 92 15.77 1.33 6.47
CA GLU A 92 16.37 2.63 6.18
C GLU A 92 17.65 2.55 5.32
N LYS A 93 18.29 1.38 5.23
CA LYS A 93 19.51 1.17 4.44
C LYS A 93 19.22 0.75 3.00
N CYS A 94 18.37 -0.26 2.79
CA CYS A 94 18.08 -0.77 1.44
C CYS A 94 16.71 -0.36 0.89
N GLY A 95 15.85 0.30 1.69
CA GLY A 95 14.51 0.70 1.28
C GLY A 95 13.51 -0.46 1.15
N GLN A 96 13.88 -1.69 1.51
CA GLN A 96 12.97 -2.83 1.46
C GLN A 96 11.80 -2.61 2.42
N VAL A 97 10.58 -2.90 1.96
CA VAL A 97 9.37 -2.83 2.76
C VAL A 97 8.76 -4.23 2.91
N ARG A 98 8.36 -4.56 4.12
CA ARG A 98 7.63 -5.79 4.44
C ARG A 98 6.34 -5.43 5.14
N GLU A 99 5.23 -5.94 4.62
CA GLU A 99 3.92 -5.86 5.26
C GLU A 99 3.86 -6.84 6.45
N ILE A 100 3.17 -6.42 7.52
CA ILE A 100 2.90 -7.22 8.71
C ILE A 100 1.40 -7.51 8.73
N ALA A 101 1.04 -8.78 8.68
CA ALA A 101 -0.29 -9.26 9.03
C ALA A 101 -0.21 -9.90 10.42
N ASP A 102 -0.82 -9.26 11.41
CA ASP A 102 -0.87 -9.74 12.80
C ASP A 102 -2.22 -9.35 13.44
N GLU A 103 -3.11 -10.33 13.56
CA GLU A 103 -4.44 -10.15 14.17
C GLU A 103 -4.36 -9.63 15.62
N ALA A 104 -3.30 -9.96 16.36
CA ALA A 104 -3.12 -9.47 17.72
C ALA A 104 -2.86 -7.96 17.73
N LEU A 105 -2.06 -7.46 16.78
CA LEU A 105 -1.83 -6.01 16.63
C LEU A 105 -3.14 -5.29 16.32
N ASP A 106 -3.95 -5.85 15.42
CA ASP A 106 -5.25 -5.27 15.05
C ASP A 106 -6.22 -5.20 16.22
N GLY A 107 -6.27 -6.27 17.03
CA GLY A 107 -7.05 -6.31 18.26
C GLY A 107 -6.61 -5.25 19.26
N ARG A 108 -5.28 -5.05 19.42
CA ARG A 108 -4.73 -4.03 20.32
C ARG A 108 -5.06 -2.60 19.88
N LEU A 109 -4.94 -2.29 18.60
CA LEU A 109 -5.29 -0.97 18.07
C LEU A 109 -6.79 -0.67 18.28
N SER A 110 -7.66 -1.63 18.02
CA SER A 110 -9.09 -1.51 18.28
C SER A 110 -9.40 -1.34 19.76
N GLN A 111 -8.70 -2.05 20.65
CA GLN A 111 -8.88 -1.93 22.09
C GLN A 111 -8.48 -0.53 22.59
N LEU A 112 -7.30 -0.04 22.20
CA LEU A 112 -6.82 1.29 22.59
C LEU A 112 -7.79 2.40 22.16
N ALA A 113 -8.30 2.33 20.94
CA ALA A 113 -9.29 3.28 20.44
C ALA A 113 -10.58 3.24 21.28
N LYS A 114 -11.08 2.04 21.59
CA LYS A 114 -12.28 1.85 22.42
C LYS A 114 -12.10 2.42 23.83
N GLU A 115 -10.98 2.15 24.47
CA GLU A 115 -10.67 2.66 25.82
C GLU A 115 -10.59 4.20 25.86
N ALA A 116 -10.15 4.83 24.77
CA ALA A 116 -10.11 6.27 24.62
C ALA A 116 -11.45 6.90 24.17
N GLY A 117 -12.50 6.10 23.93
CA GLY A 117 -13.76 6.59 23.35
C GLY A 117 -13.62 7.08 21.90
N PHE A 118 -12.60 6.60 21.18
CA PHE A 118 -12.26 7.01 19.82
C PHE A 118 -12.85 6.04 18.78
N VAL A 119 -13.52 6.58 17.76
CA VAL A 119 -14.03 5.80 16.62
C VAL A 119 -12.91 5.63 15.59
N LEU A 120 -12.16 4.53 15.71
CA LEU A 120 -11.10 4.20 14.77
C LEU A 120 -11.68 3.92 13.37
N LYS A 121 -11.19 4.66 12.37
CA LYS A 121 -11.55 4.47 10.96
C LYS A 121 -10.44 3.83 10.13
N LYS A 122 -9.18 4.17 10.43
CA LYS A 122 -8.00 3.63 9.78
C LYS A 122 -6.82 3.74 10.72
N ALA A 123 -5.94 2.74 10.72
CA ALA A 123 -4.61 2.79 11.33
C ALA A 123 -3.57 2.38 10.29
N THR A 124 -2.48 3.13 10.24
CA THR A 124 -1.31 2.77 9.45
C THR A 124 -0.10 2.89 10.35
N LEU A 125 0.63 1.79 10.51
CA LEU A 125 1.84 1.73 11.32
C LEU A 125 3.04 1.54 10.41
N GLU A 126 4.02 2.43 10.53
CA GLU A 126 5.28 2.32 9.78
C GLU A 126 6.44 2.20 10.77
N LEU A 127 6.98 1.00 10.91
CA LEU A 127 8.15 0.72 11.72
C LEU A 127 9.41 0.92 10.88
N ARG A 128 10.31 1.79 11.33
CA ARG A 128 11.57 2.08 10.64
C ARG A 128 12.75 1.46 11.37
N GLY A 129 13.66 0.87 10.62
CA GLY A 129 14.86 0.25 11.17
C GLY A 129 15.71 -0.42 10.09
N LEU A 130 16.39 -1.51 10.43
CA LEU A 130 17.21 -2.27 9.49
C LEU A 130 16.61 -3.65 9.26
N CYS A 131 16.57 -4.11 8.00
CA CYS A 131 16.26 -5.50 7.71
C CYS A 131 17.41 -6.40 8.16
N GLN A 132 17.13 -7.70 8.30
CA GLN A 132 18.11 -8.69 8.76
C GLN A 132 19.42 -8.64 7.98
N THR A 133 19.35 -8.53 6.65
CA THR A 133 20.53 -8.43 5.78
C THR A 133 21.33 -7.15 6.04
N CYS A 134 20.64 -6.02 6.26
CA CYS A 134 21.29 -4.73 6.46
C CYS A 134 21.90 -4.56 7.86
N ALA A 135 21.30 -5.19 8.88
CA ALA A 135 21.79 -5.19 10.25
C ALA A 135 23.01 -6.10 10.44
N ALA A 136 23.13 -7.15 9.63
CA ALA A 136 24.26 -8.08 9.65
C ALA A 136 25.47 -7.62 8.80
N ALA A 137 25.37 -6.47 8.13
CA ALA A 137 26.32 -5.97 7.13
C ALA A 137 27.01 -4.67 7.54
#